data_AF-A0A7C1AF45-F1
#
_entry.id   AF-A0A7C1AF45-F1
#
_cell.length_a   1.000
_cell.length_b   1.000
_cell.length_c   1.000
_cell.angle_alpha   90.00
_cell.angle_beta   90.00
_cell.angle_gamma   90.00
#
_symmetry.space_group_name_H-M   'P 1'
#
loop_
_entity.id
_entity.type
_entity.pdbx_description
1 polymer ?
#
loop_
_entity_poly.entity_id
_entity_poly.type
_entity_poly.pdbx_seq_one_letter_code
_entity_poly.pdbx_strand_id
1 'polypeptide(L)'
;MYHAGLYDFSKLKKLPWEEWRKFALLLFNCRDSRHSVSGIELDGYKGRSDVLVFDYQKDGGVVLDYGFIDDLHSMIGSKIGSQFFIIAPAASVTFLEDYIDKGSVRYYILRIPYSIINELHSKDFEAIKQPIDESQINDTVDAVGFDFIRQPKVECTYSIEKPEGQLQEYAVIKIKTFKSEAMLKGASQLGNRESLSMVMVDFNYNGEVFNLDKVYYASEIEKNGWKVFLLKENFKDRIMIIYLDIYGNEYREVKTLQNFADSKQSKRGGR
;
A
#
# COMPACT_ATOMS: atom_id res chain seq x y z
N MET A 1 5.54 30.02 9.81
CA MET A 1 4.33 29.31 9.34
C MET A 1 4.76 28.41 8.19
N TYR A 2 5.05 27.13 8.46
CA TYR A 2 5.45 26.16 7.44
C TYR A 2 4.29 25.19 7.23
N HIS A 3 3.34 25.59 6.38
CA HIS A 3 2.25 24.75 5.90
C HIS A 3 2.52 24.44 4.42
N ALA A 4 3.27 23.38 4.17
CA ALA A 4 3.32 22.62 2.91
C ALA A 4 4.23 21.43 3.21
N GLY A 5 3.79 20.21 2.94
CA GLY A 5 4.56 18.96 3.12
C GLY A 5 5.76 18.83 2.19
N LEU A 6 6.62 19.85 2.18
CA LEU A 6 7.89 19.91 1.47
C LEU A 6 8.97 20.01 2.54
N TYR A 7 9.29 18.88 3.17
CA TYR A 7 10.52 18.80 3.93
C TYR A 7 11.68 18.63 2.96
N ASP A 8 12.81 19.25 3.27
CA ASP A 8 14.07 18.95 2.60
C ASP A 8 14.61 17.65 3.20
N PHE A 9 14.07 16.52 2.74
CA PHE A 9 14.31 15.17 3.27
C PHE A 9 15.78 14.73 3.20
N SER A 10 16.62 15.44 2.44
CA SER A 10 18.07 15.26 2.42
C SER A 10 18.75 15.67 3.74
N LYS A 11 18.15 16.60 4.50
CA LYS A 11 18.66 17.10 5.79
C LYS A 11 18.14 16.32 7.01
N LEU A 12 17.07 15.53 6.83
CA LEU A 12 16.42 14.79 7.92
C LEU A 12 17.14 13.46 8.31
N LYS A 13 18.16 13.05 7.55
CA LYS A 13 18.90 11.78 7.74
C LYS A 13 19.93 11.80 8.87
N LYS A 14 20.28 13.00 9.32
CA LYS A 14 21.27 13.27 10.37
C LYS A 14 20.66 14.07 11.51
N LEU A 15 19.33 13.99 11.66
CA LEU A 15 18.67 14.79 12.67
C LEU A 15 19.23 14.42 14.03
N PRO A 16 19.73 15.41 14.78
CA PRO A 16 19.85 15.26 16.21
C PRO A 16 18.51 14.73 16.75
N TRP A 17 18.57 13.88 17.78
CA TRP A 17 17.39 13.30 18.44
C TRP A 17 16.23 14.29 18.63
N GLU A 18 16.55 15.54 18.98
CA GLU A 18 15.59 16.63 19.13
C GLU A 18 14.74 16.91 17.88
N GLU A 19 15.35 16.91 16.71
CA GLU A 19 14.66 17.17 15.45
C GLU A 19 13.86 15.94 15.01
N TRP A 20 14.37 14.73 15.27
CA TRP A 20 13.64 13.49 15.03
C TRP A 20 12.36 13.40 15.86
N ARG A 21 12.45 13.69 17.16
CA ARG A 21 11.29 13.74 18.06
C ARG A 21 10.22 14.71 17.56
N LYS A 22 10.63 15.92 17.15
CA LYS A 22 9.70 16.94 16.62
C LYS A 22 8.99 16.44 15.36
N PHE A 23 9.72 15.79 14.47
CA PHE A 23 9.15 15.17 13.28
C PHE A 23 8.11 14.10 13.64
N ALA A 24 8.45 13.20 14.56
CA ALA A 24 7.55 12.13 15.01
C ALA A 24 6.25 12.68 15.61
N LEU A 25 6.34 13.70 16.46
CA LEU A 25 5.17 14.39 17.03
C LEU A 25 4.31 15.03 15.94
N LEU A 26 4.94 15.70 14.97
CA LEU A 26 4.26 16.38 13.88
C LEU A 26 3.52 15.41 12.95
N LEU A 27 4.14 14.28 12.62
CA LEU A 27 3.56 13.22 11.78
C LEU A 27 2.19 12.76 12.29
N PHE A 28 2.04 12.66 13.62
CA PHE A 28 0.80 12.22 14.26
C PHE A 28 -0.07 13.35 14.80
N ASN A 29 0.20 14.60 14.40
CA ASN A 29 -0.48 15.81 14.86
C ASN A 29 -0.50 15.92 16.41
N CYS A 30 0.62 15.59 17.04
CA CYS A 30 0.83 15.77 18.48
C CYS A 30 1.40 17.17 18.75
N ARG A 31 1.02 17.75 19.88
CA ARG A 31 1.57 19.03 20.36
C ARG A 31 2.92 18.78 21.04
N ASP A 32 3.99 19.38 20.51
CA ASP A 32 5.31 19.41 21.14
C ASP A 32 5.23 20.24 22.43
N SER A 33 5.29 19.55 23.56
CA SER A 33 5.12 20.12 24.90
C SER A 33 5.72 19.15 25.89
N ARG A 34 7.04 19.11 25.95
CA ARG A 34 7.77 18.29 26.91
C ARG A 34 7.34 18.58 28.33
N HIS A 35 7.19 17.52 29.10
CA HIS A 35 6.80 17.58 30.51
C HIS A 35 7.21 16.28 31.19
N SER A 36 7.21 16.28 32.52
CA SER A 36 7.63 15.13 33.32
C SER A 36 6.45 14.57 34.10
N VAL A 37 6.32 13.24 34.10
CA VAL A 37 5.38 12.52 34.96
C VAL A 37 6.17 11.52 35.79
N SER A 38 6.23 11.74 37.11
CA SER A 38 7.04 10.93 38.04
C SER A 38 8.52 10.80 37.67
N GLY A 39 9.10 11.83 37.06
CA GLY A 39 10.50 11.80 36.62
C GLY A 39 10.73 11.10 35.28
N ILE A 40 9.67 10.62 34.61
CA ILE A 40 9.72 10.19 33.22
C ILE A 40 9.41 11.39 32.33
N GLU A 41 10.37 11.74 31.48
CA GLU A 41 10.20 12.78 30.46
C GLU A 41 9.32 12.27 29.32
N LEU A 42 8.25 13.02 29.06
CA LEU A 42 7.29 12.77 27.99
C LEU A 42 7.39 13.89 26.96
N ASP A 43 7.06 13.58 25.71
CA ASP A 43 7.44 14.39 24.55
C ASP A 43 6.34 15.36 24.09
N GLY A 44 5.09 15.12 24.49
CA GLY A 44 3.99 16.00 24.12
C GLY A 44 2.62 15.46 24.44
N TYR A 45 1.63 15.94 23.70
CA TYR A 45 0.22 15.56 23.89
C TYR A 45 -0.48 15.27 22.58
N LYS A 46 -1.36 14.26 22.58
CA LYS A 46 -2.35 14.03 21.53
C LYS A 46 -3.73 14.30 22.12
N GLY A 47 -4.32 15.44 21.74
CA GLY A 47 -5.48 15.96 22.46
C GLY A 47 -5.12 16.30 23.90
N ARG A 48 -5.68 15.57 24.87
CA ARG A 48 -5.39 15.72 26.31
C ARG A 48 -4.51 14.59 26.87
N SER A 49 -4.14 13.61 26.05
CA SER A 49 -3.44 12.41 26.46
C SER A 49 -1.94 12.57 26.26
N ASP A 50 -1.16 12.01 27.18
CA ASP A 50 0.29 12.09 27.15
C ASP A 50 0.88 11.28 25.98
N VAL A 51 2.00 11.75 25.45
CA VAL A 51 2.73 11.14 24.33
C VAL A 51 4.19 10.93 24.71
N LEU A 52 4.70 9.73 24.45
CA LEU A 52 6.11 9.38 24.47
C LEU A 52 6.59 9.09 23.04
N VAL A 53 7.72 9.66 22.62
CA VAL A 53 8.43 9.25 21.42
C VAL A 53 9.52 8.27 21.85
N PHE A 54 9.39 7.03 21.40
CA PHE A 54 10.30 5.96 21.73
C PHE A 54 11.69 6.22 21.14
N ASP A 55 12.69 6.30 22.01
CA ASP A 55 14.08 6.51 21.64
C ASP A 55 14.76 5.19 21.27
N TYR A 56 14.58 4.80 20.01
CA TYR A 56 15.19 3.63 19.40
C TYR A 56 16.72 3.78 19.16
N GLN A 57 17.28 4.98 19.36
CA GLN A 57 18.70 5.28 19.15
C GLN A 57 19.53 5.10 20.41
N LYS A 58 18.91 4.89 21.58
CA LYS A 58 19.63 4.57 22.83
C LYS A 58 20.46 3.29 22.68
N ASP A 59 21.70 3.36 23.15
CA ASP A 59 22.68 2.27 23.09
C ASP A 59 22.07 0.93 23.57
N GLY A 60 22.30 -0.13 22.79
CA GLY A 60 21.89 -1.50 23.13
C GLY A 60 20.74 -2.10 22.31
N GLY A 61 20.19 -1.37 21.33
CA GLY A 61 19.16 -1.92 20.43
C GLY A 61 17.84 -2.17 21.16
N VAL A 62 17.39 -1.20 21.94
CA VAL A 62 16.17 -1.30 22.75
C VAL A 62 14.96 -1.46 21.83
N VAL A 63 14.14 -2.45 22.13
CA VAL A 63 12.88 -2.72 21.44
C VAL A 63 11.70 -2.35 22.33
N LEU A 64 10.62 -1.88 21.71
CA LEU A 64 9.33 -1.69 22.35
C LEU A 64 8.61 -3.04 22.39
N ASP A 65 8.78 -3.75 23.50
CA ASP A 65 8.12 -5.02 23.79
C ASP A 65 7.04 -4.88 24.88
N TYR A 66 6.42 -5.99 25.26
CA TYR A 66 5.45 -6.00 26.36
C TYR A 66 6.05 -5.58 27.70
N GLY A 67 7.32 -5.93 27.94
CA GLY A 67 8.03 -5.60 29.18
C GLY A 67 8.22 -4.11 29.34
N PHE A 68 8.56 -3.39 28.26
CA PHE A 68 8.62 -1.94 28.26
C PHE A 68 7.29 -1.31 28.69
N ILE A 69 6.17 -1.82 28.18
CA ILE A 69 4.84 -1.31 28.54
C ILE A 69 4.53 -1.60 30.02
N ASP A 70 4.92 -2.77 30.52
CA ASP A 70 4.77 -3.14 31.93
C ASP A 70 5.58 -2.24 32.87
N ASP A 71 6.83 -1.96 32.51
CA ASP A 71 7.70 -1.07 33.27
C ASP A 71 7.18 0.36 33.26
N LEU A 72 6.79 0.86 32.07
CA LEU A 72 6.18 2.19 31.92
C LEU A 72 4.91 2.30 32.76
N HIS A 73 4.03 1.30 32.70
CA HIS A 73 2.80 1.30 33.49
C HIS A 73 3.07 1.28 34.99
N SER A 74 4.05 0.49 35.44
CA SER A 74 4.44 0.43 36.85
C SER A 74 4.96 1.78 37.37
N MET A 75 5.63 2.56 36.50
CA MET A 75 6.19 3.86 36.87
C MET A 75 5.16 5.00 36.85
N ILE A 76 4.29 5.07 35.84
CA ILE A 76 3.42 6.24 35.63
C ILE A 76 1.93 5.94 35.49
N GLY A 77 1.52 4.66 35.42
CA GLY A 77 0.16 4.24 35.09
C GLY A 77 -0.94 4.79 36.00
N SER A 78 -0.63 5.08 37.27
CA SER A 78 -1.57 5.68 38.24
C SER A 78 -1.71 7.20 38.14
N LYS A 79 -0.91 7.86 37.30
CA LYS A 79 -0.78 9.32 37.24
C LYS A 79 -1.05 9.91 35.85
N ILE A 80 -1.33 9.06 34.88
CA ILE A 80 -1.71 9.42 33.52
C ILE A 80 -3.21 9.18 33.30
N GLY A 81 -3.74 9.74 32.22
CA GLY A 81 -5.13 9.52 31.82
C GLY A 81 -5.39 8.08 31.35
N SER A 82 -6.65 7.79 31.00
CA SER A 82 -7.06 6.47 30.50
C SER A 82 -6.50 6.11 29.12
N GLN A 83 -5.83 7.06 28.45
CA GLN A 83 -5.19 6.87 27.15
C GLN A 83 -3.77 7.44 27.21
N PHE A 84 -2.82 6.71 26.64
CA PHE A 84 -1.44 7.11 26.51
C PHE A 84 -0.94 6.74 25.12
N PHE A 85 -0.13 7.56 24.48
CA PHE A 85 0.35 7.31 23.12
C PHE A 85 1.86 7.13 23.11
N ILE A 86 2.33 6.09 22.43
CA ILE A 86 3.75 5.85 22.19
C ILE A 86 3.98 5.92 20.68
N ILE A 87 4.84 6.82 20.22
CA ILE A 87 5.26 6.91 18.83
C ILE A 87 6.58 6.16 18.68
N ALA A 88 6.64 5.17 17.79
CA ALA A 88 7.85 4.36 17.60
C ALA A 88 8.01 3.96 16.13
N PRO A 89 9.24 3.75 15.63
CA PRO A 89 9.46 3.03 14.38
C PRO A 89 8.74 1.68 14.38
N ALA A 90 8.08 1.31 13.28
CA ALA A 90 7.47 -0.03 13.15
C ALA A 90 8.51 -1.14 13.42
N ALA A 91 9.74 -0.90 12.96
CA ALA A 91 10.93 -1.70 13.18
C ALA A 91 11.19 -2.11 14.62
N SER A 92 10.92 -1.19 15.56
CA SER A 92 11.32 -1.35 16.95
C SER A 92 10.23 -1.96 17.81
N VAL A 93 9.05 -2.27 17.27
CA VAL A 93 7.93 -2.84 18.02
C VAL A 93 7.87 -4.35 17.84
N THR A 94 7.89 -5.12 18.93
CA THR A 94 7.97 -6.59 18.85
C THR A 94 6.63 -7.32 18.91
N PHE A 95 5.55 -6.58 19.14
CA PHE A 95 4.18 -7.09 19.20
C PHE A 95 3.33 -6.49 18.07
N LEU A 96 2.21 -7.14 17.73
CA LEU A 96 1.41 -6.81 16.55
C LEU A 96 0.28 -5.82 16.85
N GLU A 97 -0.18 -5.80 18.10
CA GLU A 97 -1.31 -4.99 18.57
C GLU A 97 -1.00 -3.50 18.45
N ASP A 98 -1.98 -2.71 17.99
CA ASP A 98 -1.87 -1.24 17.94
C ASP A 98 -2.18 -0.59 19.31
N TYR A 99 -2.61 -1.38 20.29
CA TYR A 99 -2.73 -0.94 21.67
C TYR A 99 -2.55 -2.08 22.67
N ILE A 100 -2.09 -1.73 23.87
CA ILE A 100 -2.00 -2.62 25.02
C ILE A 100 -2.78 -2.01 26.18
N ASP A 101 -3.65 -2.79 26.81
CA ASP A 101 -4.39 -2.37 28.01
C ASP A 101 -3.63 -2.79 29.28
N LYS A 102 -3.42 -1.85 30.20
CA LYS A 102 -2.90 -2.11 31.55
C LYS A 102 -3.71 -1.31 32.57
N GLY A 103 -4.40 -2.01 33.46
CA GLY A 103 -5.30 -1.39 34.44
C GLY A 103 -6.37 -0.53 33.76
N SER A 104 -6.47 0.74 34.13
CA SER A 104 -7.40 1.72 33.53
C SER A 104 -6.81 2.48 32.34
N VAL A 105 -5.61 2.13 31.88
CA VAL A 105 -4.87 2.85 30.83
C VAL A 105 -4.76 1.99 29.58
N ARG A 106 -5.10 2.58 28.43
CA ARG A 106 -4.81 2.04 27.10
C ARG A 106 -3.60 2.74 26.49
N TYR A 107 -2.54 1.98 26.21
CA TYR A 107 -1.34 2.45 25.52
C TYR A 107 -1.49 2.21 24.03
N TYR A 108 -1.69 3.28 23.25
CA TYR A 108 -1.76 3.23 21.80
C TYR A 108 -0.37 3.35 21.18
N ILE A 109 -0.06 2.47 20.22
CA ILE A 109 1.23 2.44 19.55
C ILE A 109 1.08 3.05 18.15
N LEU A 110 1.63 4.24 17.97
CA LEU A 110 1.65 4.97 16.71
C LEU A 110 2.94 4.60 15.96
N ARG A 111 2.84 3.59 15.11
CA ARG A 111 3.99 3.07 14.35
C ARG A 111 4.33 4.00 13.19
N ILE A 112 5.57 4.49 13.15
CA ILE A 112 6.16 5.17 11.99
C ILE A 112 6.55 4.07 10.99
N PRO A 113 5.89 3.97 9.82
CA PRO A 113 6.20 2.94 8.83
C PRO A 113 7.62 3.09 8.29
N TYR A 114 8.21 1.97 7.89
CA TYR A 114 9.52 1.97 7.26
C TYR A 114 9.58 2.85 6.01
N SER A 115 8.51 3.03 5.22
CA SER A 115 8.53 3.92 4.04
C SER A 115 8.86 5.37 4.38
N ILE A 116 8.34 5.87 5.50
CA ILE A 116 8.63 7.22 6.04
C ILE A 116 10.07 7.30 6.57
N ILE A 117 10.56 6.21 7.18
CA ILE A 117 11.94 6.11 7.67
C ILE A 117 12.93 5.93 6.51
N ASN A 118 12.55 5.18 5.47
CA ASN A 118 13.39 4.87 4.32
C ASN A 118 13.50 6.06 3.36
N GLU A 119 12.54 6.99 3.36
CA GLU A 119 12.74 8.34 2.78
C GLU A 119 13.93 9.07 3.45
N LEU A 120 14.24 8.75 4.72
CA LEU A 120 15.43 9.19 5.47
C LEU A 120 16.67 8.30 5.25
N HIS A 121 16.57 7.14 4.62
CA HIS A 121 17.70 6.27 4.29
C HIS A 121 17.97 6.34 2.78
N SER A 122 19.15 6.80 2.37
CA SER A 122 19.44 7.09 0.95
C SER A 122 19.46 5.83 0.08
N LYS A 123 18.39 5.65 -0.70
CA LYS A 123 18.41 5.44 -2.15
C LYS A 123 17.32 6.31 -2.79
N ASP A 124 17.50 6.68 -4.05
CA ASP A 124 16.40 7.23 -4.85
C ASP A 124 15.20 6.28 -4.75
N PHE A 125 14.01 6.82 -4.53
CA PHE A 125 12.78 6.04 -4.59
C PHE A 125 12.53 5.69 -6.06
N GLU A 126 13.18 4.64 -6.55
CA GLU A 126 12.53 3.84 -7.56
C GLU A 126 11.40 3.14 -6.84
N ALA A 127 10.16 3.52 -7.17
CA ALA A 127 9.02 2.69 -6.80
C ALA A 127 9.37 1.26 -7.23
N ILE A 128 9.19 0.27 -6.35
CA ILE A 128 9.25 -1.12 -6.78
C ILE A 128 8.20 -1.23 -7.88
N LYS A 129 8.66 -1.33 -9.12
CA LYS A 129 7.78 -1.57 -10.24
C LYS A 129 7.28 -2.97 -10.02
N GLN A 130 5.97 -3.10 -9.88
CA GLN A 130 5.36 -4.42 -9.97
C GLN A 130 5.90 -5.08 -11.25
N PRO A 131 6.33 -6.34 -11.16
CA PRO A 131 7.05 -7.00 -12.25
C PRO A 131 6.24 -6.87 -13.53
N ILE A 132 6.93 -6.52 -14.61
CA ILE A 132 6.34 -6.52 -15.96
C ILE A 132 6.65 -7.83 -16.69
N ASP A 133 7.38 -8.75 -16.05
CA ASP A 133 7.70 -10.11 -16.52
C ASP A 133 8.13 -11.05 -15.37
N GLU A 134 8.18 -12.36 -15.64
CA GLU A 134 8.51 -13.42 -14.67
C GLU A 134 9.95 -13.41 -14.16
N SER A 135 10.89 -12.77 -14.86
CA SER A 135 12.29 -12.72 -14.43
C SER A 135 12.55 -11.68 -13.34
N GLN A 136 11.59 -10.79 -13.08
CA GLN A 136 11.65 -9.71 -12.08
C GLN A 136 11.00 -10.08 -10.74
N ILE A 137 10.58 -11.34 -10.55
CA ILE A 137 9.87 -11.80 -9.33
C ILE A 137 10.75 -11.65 -8.06
N ASN A 138 12.07 -11.82 -8.19
CA ASN A 138 13.01 -11.77 -7.07
C ASN A 138 13.31 -10.35 -6.55
N ASP A 139 12.90 -9.29 -7.25
CA ASP A 139 13.11 -7.90 -6.82
C ASP A 139 12.04 -7.41 -5.82
N THR A 140 11.17 -8.32 -5.37
CA THR A 140 9.97 -8.02 -4.57
C THR A 140 10.16 -8.40 -3.10
N VAL A 141 10.87 -7.60 -2.30
CA VAL A 141 10.96 -7.81 -0.83
C VAL A 141 10.80 -6.50 -0.06
N ASP A 142 9.94 -6.57 0.96
CA ASP A 142 9.59 -5.61 2.03
C ASP A 142 8.78 -4.35 1.65
N ALA A 143 7.46 -4.54 1.54
CA ALA A 143 6.47 -3.48 1.32
C ALA A 143 5.76 -3.08 2.63
N VAL A 144 5.86 -1.81 3.02
CA VAL A 144 4.81 -1.13 3.80
C VAL A 144 4.64 0.27 3.22
N GLY A 145 3.80 0.39 2.19
CA GLY A 145 3.47 1.64 1.52
C GLY A 145 1.97 1.89 1.58
N PHE A 146 1.48 2.35 2.74
CA PHE A 146 0.17 3.00 2.78
C PHE A 146 0.36 4.46 2.40
N ASP A 147 0.15 4.78 1.13
CA ASP A 147 -0.23 6.13 0.74
C ASP A 147 -1.24 6.03 -0.41
N PHE A 148 -2.49 6.35 -0.08
CA PHE A 148 -3.66 6.49 -0.96
C PHE A 148 -3.71 5.59 -2.21
N ILE A 149 -4.38 4.44 -2.10
CA ILE A 149 -4.76 3.63 -3.27
C ILE A 149 -5.65 4.50 -4.17
N ARG A 150 -5.13 4.87 -5.34
CA ARG A 150 -5.89 5.59 -6.37
C ARG A 150 -6.13 4.65 -7.53
N GLN A 151 -7.38 4.23 -7.66
CA GLN A 151 -7.80 3.32 -8.70
C GLN A 151 -7.37 3.86 -10.09
N PRO A 152 -6.63 3.07 -10.89
CA PRO A 152 -6.21 3.50 -12.21
C PRO A 152 -7.42 3.68 -13.12
N LYS A 153 -7.31 4.57 -14.10
CA LYS A 153 -8.32 4.73 -15.14
C LYS A 153 -8.17 3.58 -16.15
N VAL A 154 -9.18 2.72 -16.23
CA VAL A 154 -9.19 1.55 -17.12
C VAL A 154 -10.38 1.60 -18.08
N GLU A 155 -10.11 1.41 -19.38
CA GLU A 155 -11.13 1.24 -20.42
C GLU A 155 -10.80 0.01 -21.26
N CYS A 156 -11.75 -0.94 -21.34
CA CYS A 156 -11.56 -2.21 -22.04
C CYS A 156 -12.72 -2.52 -23.00
N THR A 157 -12.43 -3.32 -24.02
CA THR A 157 -13.45 -3.97 -24.87
C THR A 157 -13.31 -5.48 -24.75
N TYR A 158 -14.42 -6.19 -24.61
CA TYR A 158 -14.45 -7.63 -24.41
C TYR A 158 -14.96 -8.30 -25.68
N SER A 159 -14.46 -9.46 -26.09
CA SER A 159 -14.97 -10.18 -27.25
C SER A 159 -14.62 -11.67 -27.19
N ILE A 160 -15.45 -12.51 -27.83
CA ILE A 160 -15.06 -13.90 -28.14
C ILE A 160 -14.32 -13.94 -29.49
N GLU A 161 -13.06 -14.35 -29.45
CA GLU A 161 -12.19 -14.55 -30.61
C GLU A 161 -11.75 -16.01 -30.73
N LYS A 162 -11.60 -16.48 -31.97
CA LYS A 162 -10.98 -17.77 -32.30
C LYS A 162 -9.86 -17.49 -33.29
N PRO A 163 -8.60 -17.40 -32.84
CA PRO A 163 -7.47 -17.16 -33.73
C PRO A 163 -7.38 -18.24 -34.82
N GLU A 164 -7.01 -17.84 -36.03
CA GLU A 164 -6.90 -18.74 -37.17
C GLU A 164 -5.82 -19.81 -36.89
N GLY A 165 -6.17 -21.09 -37.09
CA GLY A 165 -5.30 -22.22 -36.75
C GLY A 165 -5.37 -22.71 -35.30
N GLN A 166 -6.14 -22.06 -34.41
CA GLN A 166 -6.36 -22.54 -33.05
C GLN A 166 -7.71 -23.25 -32.91
N LEU A 167 -7.73 -24.35 -32.14
CA LEU A 167 -8.93 -25.14 -31.87
C LEU A 167 -9.85 -24.46 -30.84
N GLN A 168 -9.27 -23.72 -29.89
CA GLN A 168 -9.94 -23.16 -28.73
C GLN A 168 -10.47 -21.74 -28.98
N GLU A 169 -11.61 -21.41 -28.37
CA GLU A 169 -12.14 -20.04 -28.31
C GLU A 169 -11.61 -19.31 -27.08
N TYR A 170 -11.31 -18.04 -27.24
CA TYR A 170 -10.82 -17.17 -26.18
C TYR A 170 -11.82 -16.06 -25.88
N ALA A 171 -12.04 -15.84 -24.59
CA ALA A 171 -12.59 -14.59 -24.09
C ALA A 171 -11.44 -13.57 -24.03
N VAL A 172 -11.51 -12.59 -24.91
CA VAL A 172 -10.45 -11.60 -25.12
C VAL A 172 -10.82 -10.29 -24.44
N ILE A 173 -9.91 -9.81 -23.60
CA ILE A 173 -9.95 -8.45 -23.05
C ILE A 173 -8.97 -7.60 -23.85
N LYS A 174 -9.45 -6.58 -24.55
CA LYS A 174 -8.59 -5.59 -25.21
C LYS A 174 -8.54 -4.31 -24.39
N ILE A 175 -7.37 -3.99 -23.85
CA ILE A 175 -7.13 -2.81 -23.02
C ILE A 175 -6.92 -1.60 -23.93
N LYS A 176 -7.89 -0.68 -23.92
CA LYS A 176 -7.86 0.57 -24.70
C LYS A 176 -7.11 1.65 -23.94
N THR A 177 -7.43 1.79 -22.65
CA THR A 177 -6.81 2.77 -21.77
C THR A 177 -6.45 2.14 -20.45
N PHE A 178 -5.23 2.40 -20.00
CA PHE A 178 -4.81 2.14 -18.63
C PHE A 178 -3.88 3.29 -18.21
N LYS A 179 -4.25 4.03 -17.17
CA LYS A 179 -3.45 5.12 -16.62
C LYS A 179 -3.47 5.09 -15.09
N SER A 180 -2.29 5.04 -14.49
CA SER A 180 -2.14 5.24 -13.05
C SER A 180 -2.51 6.68 -12.67
N GLU A 181 -3.18 6.82 -11.53
CA GLU A 181 -3.52 8.10 -10.90
C GLU A 181 -2.66 8.35 -9.63
N ALA A 182 -1.53 7.63 -9.50
CA ALA A 182 -0.62 7.75 -8.37
C ALA A 182 -0.04 9.19 -8.27
N MET A 183 0.09 9.71 -7.04
CA MET A 183 0.58 11.08 -6.79
C MET A 183 2.12 11.20 -6.79
N LEU A 184 2.83 10.15 -7.21
CA LEU A 184 4.29 10.13 -7.27
C LEU A 184 4.79 11.09 -8.36
N LYS A 185 5.87 11.83 -8.08
CA LYS A 185 6.54 12.69 -9.07
C LYS A 185 6.95 11.84 -10.28
N GLY A 186 6.39 12.13 -11.45
CA GLY A 186 6.65 11.40 -12.70
C GLY A 186 5.57 10.40 -13.11
N ALA A 187 4.65 10.00 -12.22
CA ALA A 187 3.56 9.07 -12.57
C ALA A 187 2.63 9.63 -13.67
N SER A 188 2.42 10.94 -13.69
CA SER A 188 1.65 11.65 -14.73
C SER A 188 2.37 11.79 -16.07
N GLN A 189 3.66 11.43 -16.16
CA GLN A 189 4.45 11.47 -17.40
C GLN A 189 4.34 10.17 -18.21
N LEU A 190 3.89 9.08 -17.60
CA LEU A 190 3.73 7.80 -18.28
C LEU A 190 2.57 7.86 -19.27
N GLY A 191 2.83 7.38 -20.48
CA GLY A 191 1.88 7.26 -21.56
C GLY A 191 0.79 6.22 -21.29
N ASN A 192 -0.16 6.13 -22.21
CA ASN A 192 -1.26 5.18 -22.09
C ASN A 192 -0.77 3.72 -22.07
N ARG A 193 -1.11 2.99 -21.01
CA ARG A 193 -0.76 1.58 -20.72
C ARG A 193 0.68 1.33 -20.27
N GLU A 194 1.54 2.35 -20.24
CA GLU A 194 2.93 2.22 -19.77
C GLU A 194 3.04 1.96 -18.27
N SER A 195 2.02 2.36 -17.51
CA SER A 195 1.95 2.10 -16.06
C SER A 195 1.30 0.77 -15.70
N LEU A 196 0.78 0.00 -16.67
CA LEU A 196 0.23 -1.33 -16.40
C LEU A 196 1.38 -2.27 -16.01
N SER A 197 1.23 -2.99 -14.90
CA SER A 197 2.15 -4.06 -14.53
C SER A 197 1.60 -5.42 -14.93
N MET A 198 0.39 -5.75 -14.50
CA MET A 198 -0.18 -7.06 -14.71
C MET A 198 -1.70 -7.05 -14.66
N VAL A 199 -2.29 -8.10 -15.23
CA VAL A 199 -3.70 -8.45 -15.07
C VAL A 199 -3.77 -9.81 -14.38
N MET A 200 -4.44 -9.85 -13.24
CA MET A 200 -4.68 -11.06 -12.47
C MET A 200 -6.12 -11.52 -12.65
N VAL A 201 -6.31 -12.84 -12.74
CA VAL A 201 -7.62 -13.45 -13.00
C VAL A 201 -7.88 -14.58 -12.00
N ASP A 202 -9.09 -14.55 -11.44
CA ASP A 202 -9.76 -15.65 -10.74
C ASP A 202 -10.91 -16.11 -11.64
N PHE A 203 -10.85 -17.34 -12.15
CA PHE A 203 -11.82 -17.92 -13.07
C PHE A 203 -13.08 -18.48 -12.37
N ASN A 204 -13.08 -18.55 -11.04
CA ASN A 204 -14.17 -19.09 -10.24
C ASN A 204 -14.45 -18.21 -9.01
N TYR A 205 -14.60 -16.91 -9.25
CA TYR A 205 -14.78 -15.94 -8.18
C TYR A 205 -16.12 -16.16 -7.46
N ASN A 206 -16.05 -16.53 -6.18
CA ASN A 206 -17.21 -16.86 -5.35
C ASN A 206 -18.05 -15.64 -4.93
N GLY A 207 -17.51 -14.43 -5.08
CA GLY A 207 -18.15 -13.19 -4.62
C GLY A 207 -17.49 -12.55 -3.40
N GLU A 208 -16.60 -13.28 -2.72
CA GLU A 208 -16.03 -12.90 -1.42
C GLU A 208 -14.51 -12.82 -1.44
N VAL A 209 -13.83 -13.88 -1.89
CA VAL A 209 -12.37 -14.04 -1.81
C VAL A 209 -11.82 -14.18 -3.22
N PHE A 210 -10.81 -13.37 -3.55
CA PHE A 210 -10.06 -13.49 -4.80
C PHE A 210 -9.03 -14.61 -4.66
N ASN A 211 -9.18 -15.67 -5.46
CA ASN A 211 -8.21 -16.75 -5.56
C ASN A 211 -7.47 -16.64 -6.90
N LEU A 212 -6.18 -16.34 -6.84
CA LEU A 212 -5.39 -16.13 -8.05
C LEU A 212 -5.21 -17.43 -8.85
N ASP A 213 -5.77 -17.49 -10.06
CA ASP A 213 -5.56 -18.60 -10.99
C ASP A 213 -4.48 -18.28 -12.04
N LYS A 214 -4.46 -17.04 -12.53
CA LYS A 214 -3.58 -16.66 -13.64
C LYS A 214 -3.13 -15.20 -13.54
N VAL A 215 -1.86 -14.98 -13.88
CA VAL A 215 -1.26 -13.65 -14.06
C VAL A 215 -0.89 -13.47 -15.53
N TYR A 216 -1.17 -12.30 -16.07
CA TYR A 216 -0.73 -11.84 -17.38
C TYR A 216 0.09 -10.57 -17.19
N TYR A 217 1.38 -10.63 -17.48
CA TYR A 217 2.26 -9.49 -17.31
C TYR A 217 2.16 -8.50 -18.47
N ALA A 218 2.40 -7.22 -18.21
CA ALA A 218 2.26 -6.16 -19.21
C ALA A 218 3.12 -6.40 -20.46
N SER A 219 4.33 -6.96 -20.32
CA SER A 219 5.18 -7.26 -21.47
C SER A 219 4.58 -8.33 -22.40
N GLU A 220 3.87 -9.32 -21.85
CA GLU A 220 3.13 -10.31 -22.62
C GLU A 220 1.91 -9.67 -23.30
N ILE A 221 1.16 -8.86 -22.54
CA ILE A 221 -0.04 -8.19 -23.03
C ILE A 221 0.31 -7.22 -24.17
N GLU A 222 1.43 -6.50 -24.07
CA GLU A 222 1.94 -5.60 -25.10
C GLU A 222 2.31 -6.37 -26.38
N LYS A 223 3.07 -7.47 -26.27
CA LYS A 223 3.40 -8.34 -27.41
C LYS A 223 2.16 -8.87 -28.13
N ASN A 224 1.08 -9.09 -27.36
CA ASN A 224 -0.22 -9.51 -27.86
C ASN A 224 -1.13 -8.35 -28.35
N GLY A 225 -0.58 -7.16 -28.54
CA GLY A 225 -1.32 -6.00 -29.04
C GLY A 225 -2.31 -5.42 -28.03
N TRP A 226 -1.95 -5.46 -26.75
CA TRP A 226 -2.76 -5.05 -25.60
C TRP A 226 -4.03 -5.89 -25.43
N LYS A 227 -3.91 -7.19 -25.69
CA LYS A 227 -4.97 -8.19 -25.51
C LYS A 227 -4.57 -9.22 -24.46
N VAL A 228 -5.51 -9.54 -23.57
CA VAL A 228 -5.45 -10.68 -22.65
C VAL A 228 -6.33 -11.79 -23.21
N PHE A 229 -5.77 -12.98 -23.39
CA PHE A 229 -6.47 -14.15 -23.93
C PHE A 229 -6.81 -15.12 -22.80
N LEU A 230 -8.10 -15.18 -22.46
CA LEU A 230 -8.61 -16.07 -21.43
C LEU A 230 -9.24 -17.29 -22.10
N LEU A 231 -8.80 -18.49 -21.74
CA LEU A 231 -9.40 -19.73 -22.26
C LEU A 231 -10.85 -19.83 -21.80
N LYS A 232 -11.78 -19.89 -22.75
CA LYS A 232 -13.21 -19.94 -22.47
C LYS A 232 -13.59 -21.11 -21.56
N GLU A 233 -12.90 -22.24 -21.68
CA GLU A 233 -13.13 -23.46 -20.90
C GLU A 233 -12.84 -23.28 -19.40
N ASN A 234 -12.00 -22.31 -19.02
CA ASN A 234 -11.69 -22.04 -17.62
C ASN A 234 -12.81 -21.29 -16.90
N PHE A 235 -13.68 -20.60 -17.64
CA PHE A 235 -14.74 -19.78 -17.05
C PHE A 235 -15.75 -20.64 -16.28
N LYS A 236 -15.97 -20.28 -15.01
CA LYS A 236 -17.15 -20.70 -14.24
C LYS A 236 -18.20 -19.59 -14.30
N ASP A 237 -19.03 -19.47 -13.27
CA ASP A 237 -20.16 -18.56 -13.26
C ASP A 237 -19.75 -17.09 -13.36
N ARG A 238 -18.73 -16.69 -12.58
CA ARG A 238 -18.19 -15.34 -12.55
C ARG A 238 -16.68 -15.41 -12.42
N ILE A 239 -16.01 -14.47 -13.06
CA ILE A 239 -14.57 -14.27 -12.94
C ILE A 239 -14.31 -12.90 -12.31
N MET A 240 -13.24 -12.78 -11.54
CA MET A 240 -12.71 -11.49 -11.10
C MET A 240 -11.43 -11.18 -11.88
N ILE A 241 -11.35 -9.96 -12.39
CA ILE A 241 -10.20 -9.45 -13.13
C ILE A 241 -9.67 -8.24 -12.35
N ILE A 242 -8.39 -8.26 -12.03
CA ILE A 242 -7.69 -7.18 -11.34
C ILE A 242 -6.59 -6.65 -12.25
N TYR A 243 -6.61 -5.36 -12.54
CA TYR A 243 -5.56 -4.67 -13.29
C TYR A 243 -4.72 -3.90 -12.28
N LEU A 244 -3.43 -4.21 -12.24
CA LEU A 244 -2.49 -3.64 -11.28
C LEU A 244 -1.51 -2.71 -12.01
N ASP A 245 -1.30 -1.51 -11.47
CA ASP A 245 -0.26 -0.64 -11.95
C ASP A 245 1.11 -0.98 -11.34
N ILE A 246 2.18 -0.42 -11.89
CA ILE A 246 3.55 -0.59 -11.39
C ILE A 246 3.75 -0.07 -9.96
N TYR A 247 2.80 0.67 -9.40
CA TYR A 247 2.85 1.24 -8.05
C TYR A 247 2.00 0.47 -7.04
N GLY A 248 1.31 -0.59 -7.46
CA GLY A 248 0.43 -1.40 -6.61
C GLY A 248 -1.02 -0.91 -6.49
N ASN A 249 -1.45 0.09 -7.27
CA ASN A 249 -2.86 0.47 -7.34
C ASN A 249 -3.63 -0.49 -8.25
N GLU A 250 -4.85 -0.83 -7.84
CA GLU A 250 -5.67 -1.83 -8.52
C GLU A 250 -7.01 -1.26 -9.02
N TYR A 251 -7.42 -1.73 -10.20
CA TYR A 251 -8.80 -1.65 -10.67
C TYR A 251 -9.37 -3.07 -10.74
N ARG A 252 -10.55 -3.29 -10.16
CA ARG A 252 -11.19 -4.60 -10.11
C ARG A 252 -12.49 -4.57 -10.89
N GLU A 253 -12.78 -5.65 -11.60
CA GLU A 253 -14.09 -5.88 -12.19
C GLU A 253 -14.48 -7.35 -12.14
N VAL A 254 -15.78 -7.60 -12.09
CA VAL A 254 -16.35 -8.96 -12.16
C VAL A 254 -17.05 -9.10 -13.50
N LYS A 255 -16.80 -10.21 -14.19
CA LYS A 255 -17.40 -10.52 -15.50
C LYS A 255 -17.93 -11.94 -15.53
N THR A 256 -18.87 -12.15 -16.44
CA THR A 256 -19.34 -13.47 -16.88
C THR A 256 -18.95 -13.65 -18.34
N LEU A 257 -19.02 -14.89 -18.82
CA LEU A 257 -18.77 -15.18 -20.23
C LEU A 257 -19.71 -14.40 -21.18
N GLN A 258 -20.94 -14.10 -20.75
CA GLN A 258 -21.90 -13.31 -21.52
C GLN A 258 -21.37 -11.90 -21.85
N ASN A 259 -20.64 -11.28 -20.91
CA ASN A 259 -20.06 -9.95 -21.12
C ASN A 259 -19.04 -9.90 -22.28
N PHE A 260 -18.47 -11.05 -22.65
CA PHE A 260 -17.57 -11.19 -23.81
C PHE A 260 -18.32 -11.51 -25.11
N ALA A 261 -19.52 -12.07 -25.03
CA ALA A 261 -20.33 -12.41 -26.19
C ALA A 261 -21.13 -11.22 -26.73
N ASP A 262 -21.64 -10.35 -25.85
CA ASP A 262 -22.57 -9.26 -26.19
C ASP A 262 -21.94 -8.11 -27.00
N SER A 263 -20.62 -7.98 -27.01
CA SER A 263 -19.92 -6.93 -27.76
C SER A 263 -20.02 -7.08 -29.28
N LYS A 264 -20.47 -8.24 -29.79
CA LYS A 264 -20.76 -8.44 -31.22
C LYS A 264 -22.09 -7.81 -31.67
N GLN A 265 -22.97 -7.36 -30.76
CA GLN A 265 -24.30 -6.87 -31.16
C GLN A 265 -24.38 -5.40 -31.59
N SER A 266 -23.34 -4.58 -31.42
CA SER A 266 -23.42 -3.15 -31.80
C SER A 266 -23.04 -2.82 -33.26
N LYS A 267 -22.80 -3.81 -34.14
CA LYS A 267 -22.40 -3.59 -35.55
C LYS A 267 -23.35 -4.18 -36.61
N ARG A 268 -24.62 -4.45 -36.27
CA ARG A 268 -25.66 -4.74 -37.26
C ARG A 268 -26.91 -3.91 -36.97
N GLY A 269 -26.95 -2.68 -37.46
CA GLY A 269 -28.11 -1.81 -37.31
C GLY A 269 -27.87 -0.41 -37.85
N GLY A 270 -27.78 -0.30 -39.18
CA GLY A 270 -27.68 0.96 -39.90
C GLY A 270 -27.71 0.69 -41.39
N ARG A 271 -28.92 0.51 -41.91
CA ARG A 271 -29.23 0.60 -43.34
C ARG A 271 -29.10 2.05 -43.78
#